data_AF-A0A9K3LZT3-F1
#
_entry.id   AF-A0A9K3LZT3-F1
#
_cell.length_a   1.000
_cell.length_b   1.000
_cell.length_c   1.000
_cell.angle_alpha   90.00
_cell.angle_beta   90.00
_cell.angle_gamma   90.00
#
_symmetry.space_group_name_H-M   'P 1'
#
loop_
_entity.id
_entity.type
_entity.pdbx_description
1 polymer ?
#
loop_
_entity_poly.entity_id
_entity_poly.type
_entity_poly.pdbx_seq_one_letter_code
_entity_poly.pdbx_strand_id
1 'polypeptide(L)'
;MDDSNGKTGDSSLAGSKRSASDHGDDSADDDGKDDDYDLDPEKRREARKMRRVMANRRSARESRERRKKLLSDLQESVESLTSDNTVLTKENLSLRRELASLIEQSGGAASLSMIPNIQSLLNSTKNLSNLTVPPSASLIKSGGDGSLGEASSTGRK
;
A
#
# COMPACT_ATOMS: atom_id res chain seq x y z
N MET A 1 28.21 -27.93 -40.09
CA MET A 1 28.11 -26.74 -39.23
C MET A 1 26.71 -26.22 -39.38
N ASP A 2 25.92 -26.43 -38.33
CA ASP A 2 24.65 -25.77 -38.06
C ASP A 2 24.82 -24.24 -38.07
N ASP A 3 23.78 -23.53 -38.50
CA ASP A 3 23.20 -22.46 -37.68
C ASP A 3 21.88 -22.00 -38.29
N SER A 4 20.80 -22.53 -37.72
CA SER A 4 19.45 -21.99 -37.82
C SER A 4 19.30 -20.91 -36.75
N ASN A 5 18.93 -19.67 -37.10
CA ASN A 5 18.45 -18.75 -36.07
C ASN A 5 17.26 -17.90 -36.53
N GLY A 6 16.07 -18.34 -36.09
CA GLY A 6 15.29 -17.55 -35.15
C GLY A 6 14.57 -16.31 -35.67
N LYS A 7 13.51 -16.54 -36.44
CA LYS A 7 12.50 -15.56 -36.87
C LYS A 7 11.81 -14.90 -35.66
N THR A 8 11.66 -13.59 -35.78
CA THR A 8 10.99 -12.60 -34.92
C THR A 8 9.75 -13.09 -34.15
N GLY A 9 9.80 -12.99 -32.82
CA GLY A 9 8.68 -13.16 -31.91
C GLY A 9 7.88 -11.87 -31.72
N ASP A 10 6.58 -11.99 -31.99
CA ASP A 10 5.48 -11.08 -31.66
C ASP A 10 5.43 -10.69 -30.17
N SER A 11 5.16 -9.41 -29.89
CA SER A 11 4.47 -9.00 -28.66
C SER A 11 3.71 -7.69 -28.90
N SER A 12 2.81 -7.73 -29.87
CA SER A 12 1.75 -6.73 -30.04
C SER A 12 0.60 -7.00 -29.07
N LEU A 13 0.88 -6.91 -27.76
CA LEU A 13 -0.16 -6.94 -26.72
C LEU A 13 -0.77 -5.54 -26.56
N ALA A 14 -1.72 -5.26 -27.45
CA ALA A 14 -2.71 -4.21 -27.30
C ALA A 14 -3.60 -4.53 -26.09
N GLY A 15 -3.24 -3.94 -24.94
CA GLY A 15 -3.96 -4.08 -23.68
C GLY A 15 -4.90 -2.89 -23.42
N SER A 16 -6.19 -3.14 -23.63
CA SER A 16 -7.34 -2.65 -22.86
C SER A 16 -7.35 -1.21 -22.33
N LYS A 17 -8.25 -0.45 -22.96
CA LYS A 17 -9.04 0.66 -22.41
C LYS A 17 -9.33 0.48 -20.91
N ARG A 18 -8.93 1.47 -20.10
CA ARG A 18 -9.53 1.74 -18.80
C ARG A 18 -9.98 3.20 -18.76
N SER A 19 -11.28 3.39 -18.85
CA SER A 19 -11.97 4.61 -18.47
C SER A 19 -11.81 4.82 -16.97
N ALA A 20 -11.14 5.88 -16.56
CA ALA A 20 -11.28 6.48 -15.24
C ALA A 20 -11.19 7.99 -15.43
N SER A 21 -12.36 8.61 -15.44
CA SER A 21 -12.54 10.03 -15.22
C SER A 21 -12.01 10.35 -13.81
N ASP A 22 -10.84 10.96 -13.74
CA ASP A 22 -10.40 11.71 -12.56
C ASP A 22 -9.96 13.09 -13.02
N HIS A 23 -10.68 14.08 -12.52
CA HIS A 23 -10.65 15.48 -12.93
C HIS A 23 -9.48 16.16 -12.22
N GLY A 24 -8.28 16.00 -12.79
CA GLY A 24 -7.12 16.84 -12.50
C GLY A 24 -6.98 17.86 -13.61
N ASP A 25 -7.73 18.96 -13.50
CA ASP A 25 -7.44 20.21 -14.19
C ASP A 25 -6.06 20.71 -13.75
N ASP A 26 -5.02 20.25 -14.44
CA ASP A 26 -3.75 20.97 -14.54
C ASP A 26 -3.57 21.24 -16.03
N SER A 27 -4.30 22.27 -16.47
CA SER A 27 -4.09 22.98 -17.73
C SER A 27 -2.64 23.48 -17.79
N ALA A 28 -1.71 22.57 -18.06
CA ALA A 28 -0.36 22.90 -18.45
C ALA A 28 -0.43 23.24 -19.93
N ASP A 29 -0.67 24.53 -20.19
CA ASP A 29 -0.47 25.22 -21.46
C ASP A 29 0.59 24.51 -22.32
N ASP A 30 0.12 23.69 -23.25
CA ASP A 30 0.89 23.09 -24.33
C ASP A 30 0.78 24.00 -25.58
N ASP A 31 0.84 25.31 -25.37
CA ASP A 31 0.53 26.33 -26.39
C ASP A 31 1.81 27.06 -26.86
N GLY A 32 2.89 26.30 -27.07
CA GLY A 32 4.18 26.87 -27.48
C GLY A 32 5.08 25.93 -28.27
N LYS A 33 4.53 24.89 -28.88
CA LYS A 33 5.32 23.94 -29.70
C LYS A 33 5.70 24.50 -31.07
N ASP A 34 5.04 25.55 -31.53
CA ASP A 34 5.17 26.00 -32.92
C ASP A 34 6.23 27.09 -33.12
N ASP A 35 6.61 27.84 -32.09
CA ASP A 35 7.59 28.94 -32.22
C ASP A 35 9.06 28.54 -32.04
N ASP A 36 9.34 27.29 -31.65
CA ASP A 36 10.72 26.83 -31.40
C ASP A 36 11.56 26.76 -32.70
N TYR A 37 10.91 26.70 -33.87
CA TYR A 37 11.57 26.54 -35.16
C TYR A 37 12.22 27.84 -35.69
N ASP A 38 11.80 28.99 -35.19
CA ASP A 38 12.35 30.32 -35.56
C ASP A 38 13.48 30.78 -34.63
N LEU A 39 13.74 30.05 -33.54
CA LEU A 39 14.85 30.33 -32.64
C LEU A 39 16.19 29.82 -33.19
N ASP A 40 17.26 30.59 -32.90
CA ASP A 40 18.65 30.15 -33.08
C ASP A 40 18.86 28.74 -32.46
N PRO A 41 19.68 27.87 -33.08
CA PRO A 41 19.87 26.49 -32.62
C PRO A 41 20.26 26.36 -31.13
N GLU A 42 21.01 27.33 -30.62
CA GLU A 42 21.44 27.36 -29.22
C GLU A 42 20.30 27.71 -28.26
N LYS A 43 19.50 28.74 -28.59
CA LYS A 43 18.30 29.13 -27.83
C LYS A 43 17.26 28.01 -27.82
N ARG A 44 17.09 27.31 -28.94
CA ARG A 44 16.21 26.12 -29.04
C ARG A 44 16.66 25.00 -28.11
N ARG A 45 17.98 24.75 -28.02
CA ARG A 45 18.53 23.73 -27.12
C ARG A 45 18.29 24.08 -25.65
N GLU A 46 18.46 25.35 -25.30
CA GLU A 46 18.20 25.84 -23.94
C GLU A 46 16.72 25.76 -23.57
N ALA A 47 15.81 26.20 -24.45
CA ALA A 47 14.37 26.11 -24.24
C ALA A 47 13.92 24.67 -23.99
N ARG A 48 14.40 23.70 -24.80
CA ARG A 48 14.12 22.27 -24.61
C ARG A 48 14.66 21.74 -23.29
N LYS A 49 15.87 22.16 -22.88
CA LYS A 49 16.45 21.79 -21.59
C LYS A 49 15.58 22.30 -20.44
N MET A 50 15.15 23.56 -20.50
CA MET A 50 14.30 24.18 -19.47
C MET A 50 12.94 23.47 -19.38
N ARG A 51 12.28 23.19 -20.51
CA ARG A 51 11.03 22.40 -20.54
C ARG A 51 11.22 21.03 -19.89
N ARG A 52 12.31 20.33 -20.22
CA ARG A 52 12.61 19.01 -19.62
C ARG A 52 12.82 19.10 -18.11
N VAL A 53 13.52 20.12 -17.62
CA VAL A 53 13.75 20.34 -16.18
C VAL A 53 12.42 20.60 -15.48
N MET A 54 11.55 21.45 -16.03
CA MET A 54 10.24 21.76 -15.45
C MET A 54 9.32 20.53 -15.45
N ALA A 55 9.29 19.76 -16.54
CA ALA A 55 8.53 18.52 -16.63
C ALA A 55 9.02 17.48 -15.61
N ASN A 56 10.34 17.29 -15.48
CA ASN A 56 10.90 16.38 -14.49
C ASN A 56 10.63 16.85 -13.05
N ARG A 57 10.66 18.17 -12.80
CA ARG A 57 10.30 18.74 -11.50
C ARG A 57 8.84 18.44 -11.14
N ARG A 58 7.91 18.60 -12.08
CA ARG A 58 6.50 18.25 -11.90
C ARG A 58 6.33 16.77 -11.63
N SER A 59 6.89 15.90 -12.46
CA SER A 59 6.74 14.45 -12.29
C SER A 59 7.40 13.91 -11.02
N ALA A 60 8.52 14.48 -10.58
CA ALA A 60 9.14 14.14 -9.31
C ALA A 60 8.29 14.54 -8.11
N ARG A 61 7.62 15.71 -8.17
CA ARG A 61 6.66 16.14 -7.13
C ARG A 61 5.47 15.18 -7.07
N GLU A 62 4.86 14.90 -8.22
CA GLU A 62 3.71 14.01 -8.30
C GLU A 62 4.05 12.59 -7.82
N SER A 63 5.25 12.08 -8.15
CA SER A 63 5.72 10.79 -7.65
C SER A 63 5.83 10.75 -6.12
N ARG A 64 6.32 11.84 -5.51
CA ARG A 64 6.39 11.97 -4.04
C ARG A 64 4.99 12.06 -3.43
N GLU A 65 4.08 12.81 -4.04
CA GLU A 65 2.69 12.94 -3.58
C GLU A 65 1.94 11.62 -3.65
N ARG A 66 2.05 10.86 -4.75
CA ARG A 66 1.46 9.52 -4.86
C ARG A 66 1.99 8.57 -3.79
N ARG A 67 3.31 8.60 -3.53
CA ARG A 67 3.91 7.79 -2.46
C ARG A 67 3.38 8.20 -1.08
N LYS A 68 3.31 9.52 -0.82
CA LYS A 68 2.77 10.04 0.46
C LYS A 68 1.32 9.62 0.65
N LYS A 69 0.49 9.73 -0.38
CA LYS A 69 -0.91 9.30 -0.37
C LYS A 69 -1.01 7.80 -0.06
N LEU A 70 -0.28 6.95 -0.78
CA LEU A 70 -0.26 5.51 -0.51
C LEU A 70 0.15 5.19 0.93
N LEU A 71 1.14 5.90 1.49
CA LEU A 71 1.51 5.70 2.90
C LEU A 71 0.37 6.10 3.85
N SER A 72 -0.31 7.22 3.60
CA SER A 72 -1.49 7.65 4.38
C SER A 72 -2.60 6.61 4.31
N ASP A 73 -2.98 6.20 3.09
CA ASP A 73 -4.05 5.24 2.85
C ASP A 73 -3.76 3.89 3.54
N LEU A 74 -2.49 3.44 3.53
CA LEU A 74 -2.07 2.24 4.24
C LEU A 74 -2.14 2.40 5.78
N GLN A 75 -1.73 3.56 6.31
CA GLN A 75 -1.83 3.84 7.74
C GLN A 75 -3.29 3.87 8.20
N GLU A 76 -4.16 4.55 7.47
CA GLU A 76 -5.60 4.61 7.72
C GLU A 76 -6.24 3.22 7.65
N SER A 77 -5.84 2.40 6.66
CA SER A 77 -6.33 1.02 6.54
C SER A 77 -5.90 0.15 7.72
N VAL A 78 -4.64 0.24 8.17
CA VAL A 78 -4.17 -0.50 9.34
C VAL A 78 -4.90 -0.06 10.60
N GLU A 79 -5.08 1.25 10.81
CA GLU A 79 -5.82 1.77 11.96
C GLU A 79 -7.27 1.27 11.96
N SER A 80 -7.95 1.38 10.82
CA SER A 80 -9.32 0.89 10.63
C SER A 80 -9.44 -0.61 10.90
N LEU A 81 -8.61 -1.43 10.26
CA LEU A 81 -8.63 -2.89 10.45
C LEU A 81 -8.26 -3.29 11.89
N THR A 82 -7.36 -2.55 12.53
CA THR A 82 -7.01 -2.80 13.94
C THR A 82 -8.18 -2.47 14.85
N SER A 83 -8.85 -1.33 14.64
CA SER A 83 -10.06 -0.96 15.36
C SER A 83 -11.14 -2.03 15.20
N ASP A 84 -11.45 -2.41 13.96
CA ASP A 84 -12.45 -3.43 13.65
C ASP A 84 -12.11 -4.78 14.30
N ASN A 85 -10.84 -5.20 14.22
CA ASN A 85 -10.40 -6.42 14.88
C ASN A 85 -10.59 -6.36 16.40
N THR A 86 -10.33 -5.22 17.03
CA THR A 86 -10.54 -5.06 18.48
C THR A 86 -12.02 -5.13 18.85
N VAL A 87 -12.92 -4.57 18.02
CA VAL A 87 -14.37 -4.64 18.21
C VAL A 87 -14.85 -6.08 18.07
N LEU A 88 -14.50 -6.75 16.96
CA LEU A 88 -14.87 -8.14 16.71
C LEU A 88 -14.33 -9.08 17.79
N THR A 89 -13.12 -8.84 18.29
CA THR A 89 -12.54 -9.63 19.38
C THR A 89 -13.33 -9.45 20.68
N LYS A 90 -13.74 -8.22 21.01
CA LYS A 90 -14.59 -7.95 22.19
C LYS A 90 -15.96 -8.61 22.06
N GLU A 91 -16.60 -8.50 20.91
CA GLU A 91 -17.89 -9.13 20.64
C GLU A 91 -17.79 -10.65 20.72
N ASN A 92 -16.77 -11.25 20.08
CA ASN A 92 -16.53 -12.69 20.14
C ASN A 92 -16.35 -13.16 21.59
N LEU A 93 -15.62 -12.38 22.39
CA LEU A 93 -15.42 -12.68 23.80
C LEU A 93 -16.72 -12.54 24.62
N SER A 94 -17.55 -11.52 24.34
CA SER A 94 -18.88 -11.37 24.96
C SER A 94 -19.77 -12.57 24.66
N LEU A 95 -19.89 -12.94 23.38
CA LEU A 95 -20.69 -14.09 22.94
C LEU A 95 -20.19 -15.40 23.55
N ARG A 96 -18.87 -15.58 23.68
CA ARG A 96 -18.31 -16.75 24.37
C ARG A 96 -18.68 -16.79 25.85
N ARG A 97 -18.69 -15.65 26.54
CA ARG A 97 -19.15 -15.57 27.95
C ARG A 97 -20.64 -15.86 28.07
N GLU A 98 -21.46 -15.33 27.18
CA GLU A 98 -22.90 -15.61 27.12
C GLU A 98 -23.18 -17.09 26.87
N LEU A 99 -22.47 -17.71 25.91
CA LEU A 99 -22.54 -19.14 25.66
C LEU A 99 -22.13 -19.96 26.88
N ALA A 100 -21.04 -19.59 27.56
CA ALA A 100 -20.62 -20.28 28.78
C ALA A 100 -21.68 -20.20 29.88
N SER A 101 -22.28 -19.01 30.09
CA SER A 101 -23.38 -18.81 31.04
C SER A 101 -24.60 -19.67 30.71
N LEU A 102 -25.01 -19.73 29.44
CA LEU A 102 -26.12 -20.58 28.99
C LEU A 102 -25.82 -22.08 29.18
N ILE A 103 -24.58 -22.49 28.88
CA ILE A 103 -24.14 -23.88 29.10
C ILE A 103 -24.24 -24.22 30.60
N GLU A 104 -23.76 -23.36 31.49
CA GLU A 104 -23.87 -23.55 32.93
C GLU A 104 -25.33 -23.65 33.39
N GLN A 105 -26.21 -22.74 32.94
CA GLN A 105 -27.63 -22.75 33.25
C GLN A 105 -28.36 -24.02 32.77
N SER A 106 -27.93 -24.59 31.64
CA SER A 106 -28.54 -25.79 31.04
C SER A 106 -28.10 -27.12 31.67
N GLY A 107 -27.33 -27.10 32.77
CA GLY A 107 -26.82 -28.31 33.42
C GLY A 107 -25.45 -28.77 32.90
N GLY A 108 -24.68 -27.87 32.30
CA GLY A 108 -23.32 -28.10 31.82
C GLY A 108 -23.22 -28.65 30.40
N ALA A 109 -22.00 -28.72 29.86
CA ALA A 109 -21.77 -29.16 28.49
C ALA A 109 -22.24 -30.60 28.19
N ALA A 110 -22.37 -31.43 29.23
CA ALA A 110 -22.83 -32.81 29.12
C ALA A 110 -24.30 -32.91 28.69
N SER A 111 -25.18 -32.04 29.20
CA SER A 111 -26.62 -32.05 28.83
C SER A 111 -26.82 -31.60 27.38
N LEU A 112 -26.09 -30.57 26.94
CA LEU A 112 -26.11 -30.05 25.57
C LEU A 112 -25.43 -30.99 24.56
N SER A 113 -24.43 -31.77 24.99
CA SER A 113 -23.77 -32.75 24.13
C SER A 113 -24.69 -33.89 23.68
N MET A 114 -25.84 -34.09 24.32
CA MET A 114 -26.83 -35.08 23.88
C MET A 114 -27.66 -34.61 22.68
N ILE A 115 -27.55 -33.33 22.27
CA ILE A 115 -28.24 -32.80 21.10
C ILE A 115 -27.25 -32.78 19.92
N PRO A 116 -27.42 -33.63 18.88
CA PRO A 116 -26.42 -33.85 17.82
C PRO A 116 -25.97 -32.57 17.10
N ASN A 117 -26.86 -31.60 16.92
CA ASN A 117 -26.56 -30.33 16.25
C ASN A 117 -25.67 -29.40 17.09
N ILE A 118 -25.69 -29.53 18.43
CA ILE A 118 -24.96 -28.65 19.33
C ILE A 118 -23.49 -29.09 19.49
N GLN A 119 -23.20 -30.39 19.36
CA GLN A 119 -21.83 -30.90 19.37
C GLN A 119 -20.97 -30.32 18.23
N SER A 120 -21.51 -30.23 17.01
CA SER A 120 -20.80 -29.66 15.85
C SER A 120 -20.41 -28.19 16.09
N LEU A 121 -21.31 -27.42 16.70
CA LEU A 121 -21.10 -26.01 17.03
C LEU A 121 -20.03 -25.84 18.12
N LEU A 122 -20.09 -26.66 19.18
CA LEU A 122 -19.11 -26.66 20.28
C LEU A 122 -17.71 -27.08 19.83
N ASN A 123 -17.60 -28.00 18.86
CA ASN A 123 -16.30 -28.41 18.32
C ASN A 123 -15.69 -27.33 17.41
N SER A 124 -16.54 -26.62 16.65
CA SER A 124 -16.11 -25.50 15.81
C SER A 124 -15.56 -24.32 16.62
N THR A 125 -16.16 -24.02 17.79
CA THR A 125 -15.68 -22.96 18.68
C THR A 125 -14.37 -23.31 19.41
N LYS A 126 -14.15 -24.60 19.71
CA LYS A 126 -12.90 -25.10 20.32
C LYS A 126 -11.69 -24.97 19.40
N ASN A 127 -11.86 -25.23 18.09
CA ASN A 127 -10.75 -25.09 17.13
C ASN A 127 -10.28 -23.64 16.95
N LEU A 128 -11.14 -22.64 17.23
CA LEU A 128 -10.77 -21.22 17.17
C LEU A 128 -10.01 -20.73 18.40
N SER A 129 -10.01 -21.48 19.50
CA SER A 129 -9.31 -21.11 20.76
C SER A 129 -7.79 -21.11 20.64
N ASN A 130 -7.24 -21.77 19.60
CA ASN A 130 -5.81 -21.86 19.36
C ASN A 130 -5.22 -20.66 18.61
N LEU A 131 -6.02 -19.71 18.13
CA LEU A 131 -5.53 -18.39 17.71
C LEU A 131 -5.40 -17.47 18.93
N THR A 132 -4.55 -17.85 19.88
CA THR A 132 -4.03 -16.90 20.86
C THR A 132 -3.13 -15.94 20.11
N VAL A 133 -3.63 -14.72 19.90
CA VAL A 133 -2.87 -13.59 19.37
C VAL A 133 -1.69 -13.33 20.33
N PRO A 134 -0.43 -13.36 19.87
CA PRO A 134 0.70 -12.99 20.71
C PRO A 134 0.52 -11.54 21.18
N PRO A 135 0.89 -11.22 22.44
CA PRO A 135 0.80 -9.86 22.93
C PRO A 135 1.72 -8.97 22.10
N SER A 136 1.12 -7.99 21.42
CA SER A 136 1.68 -6.68 21.13
C SER A 136 3.22 -6.61 21.15
N ALA A 137 3.82 -6.83 19.98
CA ALA A 137 5.22 -6.51 19.75
C ALA A 137 5.42 -5.02 20.06
N SER A 138 6.02 -4.79 21.22
CA SER A 138 6.41 -3.51 21.74
C SER A 138 7.51 -2.92 20.85
N LEU A 139 7.28 -1.68 20.44
CA LEU A 139 8.26 -0.60 20.57
C LEU A 139 9.66 -0.90 20.00
N ILE A 140 9.81 -0.86 18.67
CA ILE A 140 11.12 -0.54 18.06
C ILE A 140 11.29 0.98 18.16
N LYS A 141 11.79 1.44 19.32
CA LYS A 141 12.34 2.78 19.51
C LYS A 141 13.82 2.64 19.90
N SER A 142 14.68 2.74 18.90
CA SER A 142 16.04 3.29 18.98
C SER A 142 16.15 4.21 17.76
N GLY A 143 16.32 5.53 17.88
CA GLY A 143 17.43 6.19 18.57
C GLY A 143 18.69 5.90 17.76
N GLY A 144 19.37 6.85 17.13
CA GLY A 144 19.30 8.29 17.11
C GLY A 144 20.40 8.81 16.17
N ASP A 145 20.33 10.11 15.88
CA ASP A 145 21.46 11.01 15.73
C ASP A 145 22.60 10.67 14.74
N GLY A 146 22.61 11.39 13.62
CA GLY A 146 23.75 11.54 12.72
C GLY A 146 23.95 13.02 12.38
N SER A 147 24.15 13.81 13.43
CA SER A 147 24.72 15.16 13.42
C SER A 147 25.89 15.35 12.43
N LEU A 148 25.80 16.44 11.66
CA LEU A 148 26.84 17.39 11.23
C LEU A 148 28.31 16.92 11.06
N GLY A 149 28.84 17.18 9.86
CA GLY A 149 30.26 17.41 9.57
C GLY A 149 30.39 17.97 8.15
N GLU A 150 30.35 19.29 7.96
CA GLU A 150 31.50 20.22 7.90
C GLU A 150 32.70 19.77 7.05
N ALA A 151 32.96 20.60 6.03
CA ALA A 151 34.25 21.09 5.52
C ALA A 151 35.33 20.13 4.99
N SER A 152 35.59 20.23 3.68
CA SER A 152 36.93 20.52 3.07
C SER A 152 36.75 20.47 1.54
N SER A 153 36.89 21.54 0.74
CA SER A 153 38.05 22.41 0.52
C SER A 153 39.35 21.64 0.27
N THR A 154 39.52 21.11 -0.95
CA THR A 154 40.84 20.82 -1.51
C THR A 154 40.93 21.34 -2.94
N GLY A 155 41.54 22.52 -3.08
CA GLY A 155 42.23 22.90 -4.30
C GLY A 155 43.63 22.26 -4.38
N ARG A 156 44.32 22.56 -5.50
CA ARG A 156 45.62 22.08 -6.01
C ARG A 156 45.44 20.99 -7.09
N LYS A 157 45.95 21.11 -8.31
CA LYS A 157 46.95 22.01 -8.92
C LYS A 157 46.57 22.21 -10.39
#